data_AF-A0A639ADE5-F1
#
_entry.id   AF-A0A639ADE5-F1
#
_cell.length_a   1.000
_cell.length_b   1.000
_cell.length_c   1.000
_cell.angle_alpha   90.00
_cell.angle_beta   90.00
_cell.angle_gamma   90.00
#
_symmetry.space_group_name_H-M   'P 1'
#
loop_
_entity.id
_entity.type
_entity.pdbx_description
1 polymer ?
#
loop_
_entity_poly.entity_id
_entity_poly.type
_entity_poly.pdbx_seq_one_letter_code
_entity_poly.pdbx_strand_id
1 'polypeptide(L)' 'MKDRPHDTAMAEHFRAHPTYAAELLADVRRDGNPAELAILLRQMATASVDIAGLDDAETGRTTRADF' A
#
# COMPACT_ATOMS: atom_id res chain seq x y z
N MET A 1 -4.14 -16.34 12.58
CA MET A 1 -4.84 -15.05 12.73
C MET A 1 -3.99 -14.11 13.58
N LYS A 2 -3.16 -13.27 12.95
CA LYS A 2 -2.86 -11.87 13.34
C LYS A 2 -1.89 -11.17 12.36
N ASP A 3 -1.94 -11.51 11.08
CA ASP A 3 -1.03 -10.90 10.09
C ASP A 3 -1.54 -9.56 9.58
N ARG A 4 -2.84 -9.25 9.71
CA ARG A 4 -3.37 -7.92 9.32
C ARG A 4 -2.61 -6.74 9.95
N PRO A 5 -2.38 -6.67 11.28
CA PRO A 5 -1.59 -5.58 11.85
C PRO A 5 -0.12 -5.60 11.41
N HIS A 6 0.45 -6.77 11.12
CA HIS A 6 1.82 -6.88 10.60
C HIS A 6 1.91 -6.37 9.15
N ASP A 7 0.91 -6.69 8.33
CA ASP A 7 0.83 -6.24 6.95
C ASP A 7 0.65 -4.73 6.85
N THR A 8 -0.15 -4.12 7.73
CA THR A 8 -0.31 -2.66 7.80
C THR A 8 0.99 -1.98 8.22
N ALA A 9 1.69 -2.50 9.23
CA ALA A 9 2.98 -1.95 9.65
C ALA A 9 4.05 -2.03 8.52
N MET A 10 4.08 -3.15 7.79
CA MET A 10 4.97 -3.29 6.64
C MET A 10 4.57 -2.41 5.47
N ALA A 11 3.27 -2.19 5.26
CA ALA A 11 2.77 -1.28 4.24
C ALA A 11 3.22 0.17 4.51
N GLU A 12 3.11 0.65 5.75
CA GLU A 12 3.63 1.97 6.16
C GLU A 12 5.14 2.07 5.93
N HIS A 13 5.89 1.02 6.28
CA HIS A 13 7.33 0.98 6.07
C HIS A 13 7.71 1.02 4.58
N PHE A 14 6.98 0.31 3.71
CA PHE A 14 7.22 0.33 2.27
C PHE A 14 6.86 1.66 1.63
N ARG A 15 5.84 2.37 2.14
CA ARG A 15 5.55 3.74 1.71
C ARG A 15 6.68 4.70 2.05
N ALA A 16 7.20 4.60 3.27
CA ALA A 16 8.31 5.45 3.73
C ALA A 16 9.61 5.13 2.98
N HIS A 17 9.80 3.88 2.56
CA HIS A 17 11.05 3.39 1.94
C HIS A 17 10.79 2.60 0.65
N PRO A 18 10.37 3.26 -0.45
CA PRO A 18 10.02 2.58 -1.70
C PRO A 18 11.21 1.85 -2.34
N THR A 19 12.43 2.37 -2.21
CA THR A 19 13.65 1.69 -2.70
C THR A 19 13.88 0.36 -1.99
N TYR A 20 13.75 0.34 -0.66
CA TYR A 20 13.88 -0.88 0.14
C TYR A 20 12.82 -1.92 -0.26
N ALA A 21 11.59 -1.48 -0.51
CA ALA A 21 10.53 -2.37 -0.96
C ALA A 21 10.89 -3.02 -2.32
N ALA A 22 11.43 -2.26 -3.26
CA ALA A 22 11.86 -2.78 -4.56
C ALA A 22 13.02 -3.77 -4.47
N GLU A 23 14.01 -3.49 -3.61
CA GLU A 23 15.14 -4.40 -3.34
C GLU A 23 14.65 -5.71 -2.72
N LEU A 24 13.79 -5.64 -1.71
CA LEU A 24 13.19 -6.81 -1.07
C LEU A 24 12.38 -7.67 -2.06
N LEU A 25 11.67 -7.03 -3.00
CA LEU A 25 10.95 -7.75 -4.07
C LEU A 25 11.90 -8.49 -5.02
N ALA A 26 13.06 -7.90 -5.34
CA ALA A 26 14.06 -8.55 -6.17
C ALA A 26 14.66 -9.78 -5.47
N ASP A 27 14.97 -9.65 -4.17
CA ASP A 27 15.52 -10.74 -3.36
C ASP A 27 14.51 -11.89 -3.21
N VAL A 28 13.26 -11.61 -2.82
CA VAL A 28 12.23 -12.64 -2.65
C VAL A 28 11.93 -13.37 -3.97
N ARG A 29 11.99 -12.66 -5.10
CA ARG A 29 11.88 -13.29 -6.43
C ARG A 29 13.05 -14.20 -6.76
N ARG A 30 14.27 -13.84 -6.35
CA ARG A 30 15.47 -14.67 -6.55
C ARG A 30 15.41 -15.94 -5.69
N ASP A 31 14.96 -15.81 -4.45
CA ASP A 31 14.91 -16.92 -3.50
C ASP A 31 13.79 -17.92 -3.85
N GLY A 32 12.81 -17.49 -4.64
CA GLY A 32 11.83 -18.37 -5.28
C GLY A 32 10.76 -18.92 -4.33
N ASN A 33 10.59 -18.32 -3.15
CA ASN A 33 9.59 -18.74 -2.17
C ASN A 33 8.21 -18.11 -2.51
N PRO A 34 7.23 -18.90 -2.97
CA PRO A 34 5.92 -18.36 -3.37
C PRO A 34 5.10 -17.83 -2.19
N ALA A 35 5.32 -18.35 -0.97
CA ALA A 35 4.60 -17.89 0.21
C ALA A 35 5.07 -16.50 0.64
N GLU A 36 6.39 -16.27 0.64
CA GLU A 36 6.98 -14.96 0.95
C GLU A 36 6.60 -13.91 -0.11
N LEU A 37 6.63 -14.29 -1.40
CA LEU A 37 6.20 -13.40 -2.48
C LEU A 37 4.73 -12.98 -2.32
N ALA A 38 3.83 -13.91 -1.99
CA ALA A 38 2.43 -13.61 -1.77
C ALA A 38 2.19 -12.68 -0.57
N ILE A 39 3.01 -12.79 0.47
CA ILE A 39 2.99 -11.89 1.63
C ILE A 39 3.47 -10.49 1.23
N LEU A 40 4.63 -10.41 0.58
CA LEU A 40 5.22 -9.14 0.18
C LEU A 40 4.32 -8.36 -0.78
N LEU A 41 3.71 -9.03 -1.77
CA LEU A 41 2.79 -8.40 -2.70
C LEU A 41 1.53 -7.85 -2.02
N ARG A 42 1.01 -8.55 -1.01
CA ARG A 42 -0.14 -8.06 -0.22
C ARG A 42 0.22 -6.79 0.55
N GLN A 43 1.38 -6.75 1.17
CA GLN A 43 1.86 -5.60 1.93
C GLN A 43 2.13 -4.38 1.02
N MET A 44 2.70 -4.60 -0.15
CA MET A 44 2.88 -3.56 -1.18
C MET A 44 1.54 -3.07 -1.76
N ALA A 45 0.58 -3.97 -1.98
CA ALA A 45 -0.76 -3.58 -2.42
C ALA A 45 -1.44 -2.70 -1.36
N THR A 46 -1.38 -3.09 -0.08
CA THR A 46 -1.84 -2.23 1.02
C THR A 46 -1.12 -0.88 1.00
N ALA A 47 0.21 -0.86 0.81
CA ALA A 47 1.00 0.36 0.68
C ALA A 47 0.49 1.29 -0.44
N SER A 48 0.00 0.73 -1.55
CA SER A 48 -0.53 1.51 -2.68
C SER A 48 -1.95 2.06 -2.48
N VAL A 49 -2.80 1.40 -1.69
CA VAL A 49 -4.23 1.76 -1.54
C VAL A 49 -4.43 3.04 -0.71
N ASP A 50 -3.59 3.31 0.30
CA ASP A 50 -3.74 4.54 1.10
C ASP A 50 -3.41 5.81 0.31
N ILE A 51 -2.76 5.72 -0.86
CA ILE A 51 -2.57 6.86 -1.77
C ILE A 51 -3.92 7.29 -2.37
N ALA A 52 -4.83 6.34 -2.63
CA ALA A 52 -6.15 6.64 -3.21
C ALA A 52 -7.18 7.13 -2.18
N GLY A 53 -6.93 6.96 -0.88
CA GLY A 53 -7.86 7.31 0.20
C GLY A 53 -7.86 8.79 0.60
N LEU A 54 -6.94 9.60 0.08
CA LEU A 54 -6.88 11.05 0.32
C LEU A 54 -7.62 11.87 -0.75
N ASP A 55 -8.08 11.22 -1.83
CA ASP A 55 -8.65 11.90 -2.99
C ASP A 55 -10.19 12.01 -2.90
N ASP A 56 -10.83 11.25 -2.01
CA ASP A 56 -12.30 11.17 -1.88
C ASP A 56 -12.89 12.07 -0.78
N ALA A 57 -12.08 12.87 -0.07
CA ALA A 57 -12.55 13.68 1.07
C ALA A 57 -12.79 15.17 0.78
N GLU A 58 -12.60 15.67 -0.45
CA GLU A 58 -12.83 17.10 -0.76
C GLU A 58 -13.56 17.34 -2.10
N THR A 59 -14.69 16.67 -2.30
CA THR A 59 -15.73 17.18 -3.24
C THR A 59 -16.93 17.67 -2.45
N GLY A 60 -16.73 18.75 -1.70
CA GLY A 60 -17.79 19.40 -0.95
C GLY A 60 -17.59 20.91 -0.87
N ARG A 61 -18.06 21.66 -1.89
CA ARG A 61 -18.90 22.87 -1.76
C ARG A 61 -18.95 23.72 -3.04
N THR A 62 -20.14 24.29 -3.28
CA THR A 62 -20.46 25.43 -4.18
C THR A 62 -20.42 25.07 -5.66
N THR A 63 -21.57 24.88 -6.30
CA THR A 63 -22.38 26.02 -6.78
C THR A 63 -23.86 25.91 -6.48
N ARG A 64 -24.29 26.74 -5.52
CA ARG A 64 -25.62 27.36 -5.51
C ARG A 64 -25.64 28.44 -6.58
N ALA A 65 -26.47 28.25 -7.59
CA ALA A 65 -27.04 29.24 -8.50
C ALA A 65 -28.28 28.52 -9.05
N ASP A 66 -29.52 28.76 -8.58
CA ASP A 66 -30.21 30.03 -8.41
C ASP A 66 -29.89 31.00 -9.55
N PHE A 67 -30.38 30.67 -10.75
CA PHE A 67 -30.91 31.65 -11.71
C PHE A 67 -32.09 31.05 -12.47
#